data_AF-A0AAC9ETB0-F1
#
_entry.id   AF-A0AAC9ETB0-F1
#
_cell.length_a   1.000
_cell.length_b   1.000
_cell.length_c   1.000
_cell.angle_alpha   90.00
_cell.angle_beta   90.00
_cell.angle_gamma   90.00
#
_symmetry.space_group_name_H-M   'P 1'
#
loop_
_entity.id
_entity.type
_entity.pdbx_description
1 polymer ?
#
loop_
_entity_poly.entity_id
_entity_poly.type
_entity_poly.pdbx_seq_one_letter_code
_entity_poly.pdbx_strand_id
1 'polypeptide(L)' 'MRKQNAFLHLAIFIVLNIVSIFLTSITLYVAGEMFFYFFKGIPINFTKENIFLLCKISFSVGSFIGGGMWIARLLKLKGF' A
#
# COMPACT_ATOMS: atom_id res chain seq x y z
N MET A 1 -12.99 1.93 -28.21
CA MET A 1 -12.78 3.05 -27.26
C MET A 1 -13.19 2.74 -25.81
N ARG A 2 -14.31 2.06 -25.51
CA ARG A 2 -14.75 1.81 -24.11
C ARG A 2 -13.81 0.94 -23.24
N LYS A 3 -13.09 -0.03 -23.83
CA LYS A 3 -12.19 -0.94 -23.10
C LYS A 3 -10.87 -0.29 -22.65
N GLN A 4 -10.31 0.64 -23.43
CA GLN A 4 -9.05 1.34 -23.07
C GLN A 4 -9.20 2.19 -21.79
N ASN A 5 -10.35 2.85 -21.62
CA ASN A 5 -10.62 3.63 -20.40
C ASN A 5 -10.66 2.75 -19.14
N ALA A 6 -11.12 1.50 -19.25
CA ALA A 6 -11.18 0.58 -18.12
C ALA A 6 -9.79 0.12 -17.66
N PHE A 7 -8.87 -0.14 -18.59
CA PHE A 7 -7.49 -0.50 -18.27
C PHE A 7 -6.71 0.68 -17.65
N LEU A 8 -6.92 1.89 -18.16
CA LEU A 8 -6.28 3.09 -17.62
C LEU A 8 -6.80 3.42 -16.21
N HIS A 9 -8.12 3.31 -16.01
CA HIS A 9 -8.71 3.47 -14.68
C HIS A 9 -8.22 2.41 -13.69
N LEU A 10 -7.95 1.21 -14.18
CA LEU A 10 -7.37 0.15 -13.35
C LEU A 10 -5.93 0.46 -12.93
N ALA A 11 -5.08 0.84 -13.88
CA ALA A 11 -3.70 1.18 -13.58
C ALA A 11 -3.63 2.29 -12.52
N ILE A 12 -4.49 3.32 -12.65
CA ILE A 12 -4.63 4.38 -11.65
C ILE A 12 -5.08 3.81 -10.29
N PHE A 13 -6.08 2.92 -10.28
CA PHE A 13 -6.57 2.32 -9.03
C PHE A 13 -5.49 1.50 -8.31
N ILE A 14 -4.70 0.71 -9.03
CA ILE A 14 -3.59 -0.06 -8.47
C ILE A 14 -2.52 0.87 -7.90
N VAL A 15 -2.14 1.91 -8.65
CA VAL A 15 -1.15 2.90 -8.19
C VAL A 15 -1.64 3.61 -6.92
N LEU A 16 -2.91 4.04 -6.88
CA LEU A 16 -3.51 4.66 -5.69
C LEU A 16 -3.49 3.72 -4.48
N ASN A 17 -3.78 2.42 -4.67
CA ASN A 17 -3.68 1.44 -3.58
C ASN A 17 -2.25 1.30 -3.06
N ILE A 18 -1.26 1.18 -3.95
CA ILE A 18 0.16 1.09 -3.56
C ILE A 18 0.57 2.34 -2.76
N VAL A 19 0.22 3.53 -3.25
CA VAL A 19 0.53 4.80 -2.57
C VAL A 19 -0.18 4.89 -1.21
N SER A 20 -1.45 4.51 -1.13
CA SER A 20 -2.22 4.55 0.11
C SER A 20 -1.66 3.59 1.17
N ILE A 21 -1.29 2.37 0.78
CA ILE A 21 -0.70 1.39 1.69
C ILE A 21 0.68 1.87 2.13
N PHE A 22 1.47 2.44 1.22
CA PHE A 22 2.76 3.02 1.57
C PHE A 22 2.63 4.16 2.58
N LEU A 23 1.71 5.11 2.35
CA LEU A 23 1.43 6.19 3.30
C LEU A 23 0.99 5.66 4.67
N THR A 24 0.08 4.69 4.68
CA THR A 24 -0.41 4.11 5.95
C THR A 24 0.72 3.42 6.70
N SER A 25 1.55 2.66 5.98
CA SER A 25 2.69 1.93 6.55
C SER A 25 3.72 2.87 7.15
N ILE A 26 4.08 3.95 6.45
CA ILE A 26 5.07 4.92 6.95
C ILE A 26 4.50 5.71 8.14
N THR A 27 3.22 6.07 8.12
CA THR A 27 2.58 6.72 9.27
C THR A 27 2.59 5.80 10.50
N LEU A 28 2.25 4.52 10.34
CA LEU A 28 2.32 3.55 11.44
C LEU A 28 3.75 3.33 11.94
N TYR A 29 4.73 3.29 11.04
CA TYR A 29 6.14 3.17 11.39
C TYR A 29 6.62 4.36 12.22
N VAL A 30 6.36 5.59 11.74
CA VAL A 30 6.72 6.83 12.45
C VAL A 30 5.99 6.91 13.80
N ALA A 31 4.70 6.59 13.83
CA ALA A 31 3.91 6.60 15.07
C ALA A 31 4.44 5.57 16.09
N GLY A 32 4.81 4.38 15.63
CA GLY A 32 5.42 3.34 16.47
C GLY A 32 6.77 3.76 17.04
N GLU A 33 7.66 4.28 16.20
CA GLU A 33 8.97 4.81 16.62
C GLU A 33 8.81 5.97 17.64
N MET A 34 7.87 6.89 17.40
CA MET A 34 7.56 7.97 18.34
C MET A 34 7.02 7.43 19.66
N PHE A 35 6.12 6.44 19.63
CA PHE A 35 5.59 5.80 20.83
C PHE A 35 6.71 5.12 21.64
N PHE A 36 7.59 4.35 21.00
CA PHE A 36 8.72 3.72 21.69
C PHE A 36 9.74 4.72 22.23
N TYR A 37 9.96 5.83 21.53
CA TYR A 37 10.82 6.91 21.98
C TYR A 37 10.26 7.57 23.25
N PHE A 38 8.98 7.95 23.26
CA PHE A 38 8.37 8.63 24.42
C PHE A 38 8.16 7.72 25.63
N PHE A 39 7.75 6.46 25.43
CA PHE A 39 7.39 5.57 26.54
C PHE A 39 8.54 4.69 27.06
N LYS A 40 9.53 4.36 26.22
CA LYS A 40 10.66 3.51 26.61
C LYS A 40 12.04 4.17 26.45
N GLY A 41 12.11 5.39 25.91
CA GLY A 41 13.38 6.06 25.65
C GLY A 41 14.26 5.36 24.61
N ILE A 42 13.68 4.50 23.78
CA ILE A 42 14.42 3.77 22.74
C ILE A 42 14.77 4.77 21.63
N PRO A 43 16.03 4.84 21.18
CA PRO A 43 16.42 5.76 20.13
C PRO A 43 15.71 5.40 18.82
N ILE A 44 15.23 6.45 18.14
CA ILE A 44 14.54 6.34 16.86
C ILE A 44 15.48 5.74 15.81
N ASN A 45 15.09 4.62 15.20
CA ASN A 45 15.88 3.90 14.22
C ASN A 45 15.28 4.03 12.82
N PHE A 46 15.51 5.17 12.17
CA PHE A 46 15.18 5.37 10.74
C PHE A 46 16.32 4.86 9.85
N THR A 47 16.49 3.55 9.75
CA THR A 47 17.42 2.95 8.78
C THR A 47 16.82 2.90 7.37
N LYS A 48 17.68 3.12 6.37
CA LYS A 48 17.31 3.02 4.94
C LYS A 48 16.77 1.62 4.58
N GLU A 49 17.27 0.59 5.27
CA GLU A 49 16.85 -0.80 5.12
C GLU A 49 15.37 -0.99 5.49
N ASN A 50 14.93 -0.43 6.62
CA ASN A 50 13.54 -0.52 7.08
C ASN A 50 12.58 0.21 6.10
N ILE A 51 13.00 1.38 5.61
CA ILE A 51 12.24 2.14 4.60
C ILE A 51 12.14 1.34 3.29
N PHE A 52 13.23 0.72 2.85
CA PHE A 52 13.24 -0.11 1.65
C PHE A 52 12.37 -1.37 1.79
N LEU A 53 12.35 -1.96 2.98
CA LEU A 53 11.48 -3.08 3.32
C LEU A 53 10.00 -2.67 3.29
N LEU A 54 9.66 -1.49 3.84
CA LEU A 54 8.32 -0.90 3.76
C LEU A 54 7.87 -0.68 2.31
N CYS A 55 8.76 -0.17 1.44
CA CYS A 55 8.48 -0.03 0.01
C CYS A 55 8.16 -1.38 -0.65
N LYS A 56 8.96 -2.41 -0.37
CA LYS A 56 8.74 -3.76 -0.92
C LYS A 56 7.38 -4.33 -0.50
N ILE A 57 7.03 -4.21 0.78
CA ILE A 57 5.75 -4.69 1.30
C ILE A 57 4.59 -3.91 0.67
N SER A 58 4.71 -2.59 0.59
CA SER A 58 3.65 -1.73 0.03
C SER A 58 3.41 -2.04 -1.45
N PHE A 59 4.48 -2.29 -2.20
CA PHE A 59 4.38 -2.67 -3.60
C PHE A 59 3.76 -4.06 -3.78
N SER A 60 4.15 -5.06 -2.98
CA SER A 60 3.61 -6.42 -3.09
C SER A 60 2.14 -6.47 -2.67
N VAL A 61 1.82 -5.93 -1.50
CA VAL A 61 0.46 -5.95 -0.94
C VAL A 61 -0.48 -5.06 -1.76
N GLY A 62 -0.04 -3.85 -2.14
CA GLY A 62 -0.85 -2.96 -2.98
C GLY A 62 -1.13 -3.50 -4.37
N SER A 63 -0.15 -4.17 -4.99
CA SER A 63 -0.36 -4.85 -6.28
C SER A 63 -1.29 -6.06 -6.12
N PHE A 64 -1.16 -6.83 -5.04
CA PHE A 64 -2.00 -8.00 -4.80
C PHE A 64 -3.46 -7.61 -4.55
N ILE A 65 -3.72 -6.61 -3.71
CA ILE A 65 -5.09 -6.12 -3.43
C ILE A 65 -5.68 -5.47 -4.67
N GLY A 66 -4.94 -4.58 -5.33
CA GLY A 66 -5.39 -3.90 -6.55
C GLY A 66 -5.67 -4.87 -7.70
N GLY A 67 -4.80 -5.86 -7.91
CA GLY A 67 -4.97 -6.92 -8.90
C GLY A 67 -6.09 -7.90 -8.54
N GLY A 68 -6.21 -8.29 -7.27
CA GLY A 68 -7.27 -9.17 -6.78
C GLY A 68 -8.67 -8.56 -6.94
N MET A 69 -8.83 -7.28 -6.59
CA MET A 69 -10.09 -6.55 -6.82
C MET A 69 -10.44 -6.45 -8.31
N TRP A 70 -9.43 -6.36 -9.17
CA TRP A 70 -9.66 -6.35 -10.61
C TRP A 70 -10.18 -7.69 -11.13
N ILE A 71 -9.53 -8.78 -10.72
CA ILE A 71 -9.91 -10.15 -11.07
C ILE A 71 -11.33 -10.41 -10.57
N ALA A 72 -11.68 -9.98 -9.35
CA ALA A 72 -13.04 -10.08 -8.82
C ALA A 72 -14.07 -9.34 -9.69
N ARG A 73 -13.76 -8.13 -10.18
CA ARG A 73 -14.64 -7.42 -11.14
C ARG A 73 -14.75 -8.14 -12.48
N LEU A 74 -13.65 -8.68 -13.01
CA LEU A 74 -13.65 -9.41 -14.28
C LEU A 74 -14.47 -10.70 -14.22
N LEU A 75 -14.40 -11.41 -13.10
CA LEU A 75 -15.16 -12.64 -12.85
C LEU A 75 -16.66 -12.39 -12.66
N LYS A 76 -17.14 -11.14 -12.74
CA LYS A 76 -18.53 -10.75 -12.48
C LYS A 76 -19.06 -11.42 -11.20
N LEU A 77 -18.24 -11.44 -10.14
CA LEU A 77 -18.74 -11.73 -8.81
C LEU A 77 -19.71 -10.59 -8.46
N LYS A 78 -20.98 -10.78 -8.82
CA LYS A 78 -22.12 -9.91 -8.50
C LYS A 78 -22.09 -9.69 -6.99
N GLY A 79 -21.71 -8.50 -6.54
CA GLY A 79 -21.70 -8.19 -5.11
C GLY A 79 -20.86 -7.01 -4.63
N PHE A 80 -20.02 -6.40 -5.48
CA PHE A 80 -19.30 -5.17 -5.16
C PHE A 80 -19.46 -4.11 -6.25
#